data_AF-A0A7X8Q365-F1
#
_entry.id   AF-A0A7X8Q365-F1
#
_cell.length_a   1.000
_cell.length_b   1.000
_cell.length_c   1.000
_cell.angle_alpha   90.00
_cell.angle_beta   90.00
_cell.angle_gamma   90.00
#
_symmetry.space_group_name_H-M   'P 1'
#
loop_
_entity.id
_entity.type
_entity.pdbx_description
1 polymer ?
#
loop_
_entity_poly.entity_id
_entity_poly.type
_entity_poly.pdbx_seq_one_letter_code
_entity_poly.pdbx_strand_id
1 'polypeptide(L)'
;MSSIRLLGLAGLIVGIILLGSLTLPPSQQPVADFDLDLPDLGVWEKELTDGTYFTIVDEDNNILDKTVREVHPEDEFIAGNNRHYRVERVEGNTAYAKLLMENALSDLEGNLPATAITVQGGKKHGNDLIAMYHTHSAESYVPTDGTDSIPGNGGIYKVGEQIAAKLEEKGVKVVYDKTPHEPHDADAYRRSRRTAVELMKKAPATIIDIHRDGVPDLDFYYNNVVGQDVTKVRLVVGRQNQNMQSNLNFAKQIKAKLDEYYPGLVQGIFMAKGNYNQDLSPRSILIEVGTHTNDRNLAENGAALFADAIPAVLGISTGEKTPAPPIDTNPGDSKSLWWLIAIALIGGGLFLLLSTGSIKGSINKLKQFSSREWSSFLGNPHTSKETGNNEQENRNDRDK
;
A
#
# COMPACT_ATOMS: atom_id res chain seq x y z
N MET A 1 65.98 11.45 54.52
CA MET A 1 65.95 11.27 53.05
C MET A 1 64.65 10.55 52.73
N SER A 2 63.59 11.31 52.44
CA SER A 2 62.85 11.36 51.15
C SER A 2 62.19 10.02 50.78
N SER A 3 60.92 9.89 50.37
CA SER A 3 59.89 10.80 49.85
C SER A 3 58.64 9.94 49.60
N ILE A 4 57.45 10.29 50.11
CA ILE A 4 56.26 10.81 49.40
C ILE A 4 55.96 10.18 48.03
N ARG A 5 54.75 9.59 47.90
CA ARG A 5 53.76 9.57 46.78
C ARG A 5 53.00 8.22 46.77
N LEU A 6 51.70 8.07 46.48
CA LEU A 6 50.53 8.94 46.33
C LEU A 6 49.34 7.98 45.99
N LEU A 7 48.13 8.32 46.47
CA LEU A 7 46.78 7.86 46.05
C LEU A 7 46.37 6.39 46.28
N GLY A 8 45.19 6.08 46.84
CA GLY A 8 44.05 6.93 47.17
C GLY A 8 42.74 6.13 47.03
N LEU A 9 42.34 5.48 48.12
CA LEU A 9 41.05 4.85 48.35
C LEU A 9 40.08 5.90 48.92
N ALA A 10 38.92 6.13 48.28
CA ALA A 10 37.67 6.65 48.86
C ALA A 10 36.65 6.80 47.72
N GLY A 11 35.45 6.21 47.71
CA GLY A 11 34.63 5.78 48.84
C GLY A 11 33.85 6.97 49.40
N LEU A 12 32.62 7.15 48.89
CA LEU A 12 31.48 7.79 49.56
C LEU A 12 31.42 9.33 49.63
N ILE A 13 30.70 9.93 48.67
CA ILE A 13 29.78 11.04 48.96
C ILE A 13 28.46 10.78 48.20
N VAL A 14 27.52 10.14 48.89
CA VAL A 14 26.09 10.34 48.70
C VAL A 14 25.67 11.34 49.77
N GLY A 15 25.01 12.44 49.37
CA GLY A 15 24.31 13.30 50.31
C GLY A 15 24.16 14.74 49.83
N ILE A 16 22.93 15.07 49.40
CA ILE A 16 22.39 16.43 49.19
C ILE A 16 22.91 17.04 47.88
N ILE A 17 22.13 17.08 46.79
CA ILE A 17 21.01 18.00 46.59
C ILE A 17 19.86 17.27 45.89
N LEU A 18 18.80 17.03 46.67
CA LEU A 18 17.45 16.79 46.22
C LEU A 18 16.73 18.11 46.47
N LEU A 19 16.48 18.90 45.41
CA LEU A 19 15.48 19.98 45.33
C LEU A 19 15.68 20.74 44.02
N GLY A 20 14.88 20.40 43.01
CA GLY A 20 14.89 21.08 41.72
C GLY A 20 14.10 20.37 40.62
N SER A 21 13.05 19.62 40.97
CA SER A 21 12.07 19.12 39.99
C SER A 21 11.15 20.27 39.56
N LEU A 22 11.62 21.08 38.61
CA LEU A 22 10.73 21.73 37.65
C LEU A 22 10.52 20.75 36.51
N THR A 23 9.39 20.05 36.52
CA THR A 23 8.92 19.28 35.37
C THR A 23 8.62 20.25 34.23
N LEU A 24 9.48 20.30 33.22
CA LEU A 24 9.14 20.94 31.95
C LEU A 24 8.07 20.09 31.24
N PRO A 25 7.09 20.70 30.58
CA PRO A 25 6.10 19.97 29.79
C PRO A 25 6.78 19.19 28.64
N PRO A 26 6.16 18.13 28.11
CA PRO A 26 6.79 17.16 27.19
C PRO A 26 7.22 17.70 25.82
N SER A 27 7.18 19.01 25.58
CA SER A 27 7.36 19.61 24.25
C SER A 27 8.76 20.19 23.99
N GLN A 28 9.74 20.00 24.89
CA GLN A 28 11.07 20.63 24.76
C GLN A 28 12.24 19.76 25.27
N GLN A 29 12.15 18.44 25.19
CA GLN A 29 13.36 17.61 25.28
C GLN A 29 14.01 17.58 23.89
N PRO A 30 15.27 18.00 23.71
CA PRO A 30 15.95 17.82 22.45
C PRO A 30 16.02 16.31 22.17
N VAL A 31 15.40 15.88 21.08
CA VAL A 31 15.55 14.53 20.56
C VAL A 31 17.04 14.38 20.28
N ALA A 32 17.70 13.39 20.87
CA ALA A 32 19.08 13.09 20.53
C ALA A 32 19.13 12.84 19.02
N ASP A 33 19.81 13.71 18.28
CA ASP A 33 20.10 13.53 16.86
C ASP A 33 20.91 12.24 16.74
N PHE A 34 20.23 11.15 16.41
CA PHE A 34 20.87 9.94 15.94
C PHE A 34 21.26 10.22 14.50
N ASP A 35 22.30 11.03 14.32
CA ASP A 35 22.85 11.37 13.01
C ASP A 35 23.58 10.13 12.49
N LEU A 36 22.81 9.23 11.90
CA LEU A 36 23.32 8.05 11.22
C LEU A 36 23.97 8.54 9.93
N ASP A 37 25.23 8.96 10.02
CA ASP A 37 26.04 9.41 8.89
C ASP A 37 26.22 8.25 7.90
N LEU A 38 25.36 8.23 6.89
CA LEU A 38 25.40 7.30 5.77
C LEU A 38 25.87 8.11 4.56
N PRO A 39 27.18 8.09 4.25
CA PRO A 39 27.82 9.06 3.36
C PRO A 39 27.29 9.05 1.92
N ASP A 40 26.58 7.99 1.52
CA ASP A 40 26.03 7.81 0.17
C ASP A 40 24.51 8.08 0.07
N LEU A 41 23.82 8.44 1.18
CA LEU A 41 22.39 8.76 1.12
C LEU A 41 22.13 10.08 0.39
N GLY A 42 21.19 10.07 -0.55
CA GLY A 42 20.80 11.22 -1.36
C GLY A 42 21.69 11.43 -2.59
N VAL A 43 22.85 10.77 -2.67
CA VAL A 43 23.82 10.97 -3.77
C VAL A 43 23.26 10.51 -5.10
N TRP A 44 22.47 9.44 -5.10
CA TRP A 44 21.97 8.77 -6.31
C TRP A 44 20.48 9.04 -6.55
N GLU A 45 19.77 9.57 -5.56
CA GLU A 45 18.36 9.90 -5.59
C GLU A 45 18.09 11.27 -6.23
N LYS A 46 18.82 11.57 -7.30
CA LYS A 46 18.69 12.82 -8.05
C LYS A 46 17.54 12.74 -9.03
N GLU A 47 16.69 13.76 -8.96
CA GLU A 47 15.69 14.07 -9.97
C GLU A 47 16.19 15.25 -10.80
N LEU A 48 15.97 15.18 -12.10
CA LEU A 48 16.14 16.31 -13.00
C LEU A 48 15.09 17.38 -12.66
N THR A 49 15.38 18.62 -13.02
CA THR A 49 14.37 19.69 -12.96
C THR A 49 13.16 19.30 -13.81
N ASP A 50 11.97 19.49 -13.25
CA ASP A 50 10.68 19.32 -13.92
C ASP A 50 10.72 19.85 -15.38
N GLY A 51 10.23 19.05 -16.30
CA GLY A 51 10.34 19.29 -17.75
C GLY A 51 11.58 18.69 -18.43
N THR A 52 12.63 18.34 -17.68
CA THR A 52 13.80 17.62 -18.21
C THR A 52 13.70 16.15 -17.82
N TYR A 53 13.72 15.24 -18.81
CA TYR A 53 13.46 13.82 -18.57
C TYR A 53 14.34 12.93 -19.43
N PHE A 54 14.54 11.70 -18.97
CA PHE A 54 15.08 10.60 -19.74
C PHE A 54 13.97 9.90 -20.53
N THR A 55 14.29 9.49 -21.75
CA THR A 55 13.48 8.55 -22.54
C THR A 55 14.19 7.21 -22.58
N ILE A 56 13.49 6.15 -22.20
CA ILE A 56 14.00 4.77 -22.26
C ILE A 56 13.44 4.11 -23.52
N VAL A 57 14.30 3.54 -24.36
CA VAL A 57 13.95 2.91 -25.64
C VAL A 57 14.44 1.47 -25.72
N ASP A 58 13.80 0.65 -26.55
CA ASP A 58 14.28 -0.70 -26.89
C ASP A 58 15.38 -0.68 -27.97
N GLU A 59 15.84 -1.87 -28.37
CA GLU A 59 16.85 -2.08 -29.42
C GLU A 59 16.43 -1.53 -30.80
N ASP A 60 15.12 -1.38 -31.04
CA ASP A 60 14.53 -0.85 -32.27
C ASP A 60 14.22 0.66 -32.18
N ASN A 61 14.57 1.31 -31.06
CA ASN A 61 14.26 2.71 -30.72
C ASN A 61 12.79 3.02 -30.46
N ASN A 62 11.95 2.03 -30.16
CA ASN A 62 10.61 2.29 -29.67
C ASN A 62 10.67 2.80 -28.23
N ILE A 63 9.86 3.80 -27.91
CA ILE A 63 9.78 4.36 -26.55
C ILE A 63 9.10 3.35 -25.63
N LEU A 64 9.78 3.01 -24.54
CA LEU A 64 9.31 2.10 -23.50
C LEU A 64 8.82 2.85 -22.26
N ASP A 65 9.56 3.87 -21.81
CA ASP A 65 9.26 4.63 -20.59
C ASP A 65 9.89 6.05 -20.63
N LYS A 66 9.43 6.94 -19.75
CA LYS A 66 9.96 8.30 -19.56
C LYS A 66 10.02 8.63 -18.08
N THR A 67 11.08 9.25 -17.58
CA THR A 67 11.19 9.62 -16.15
C THR A 67 12.09 10.82 -15.95
N VAL A 68 11.82 11.65 -14.92
CA VAL A 68 12.77 12.69 -14.51
C VAL A 68 13.89 12.18 -13.62
N ARG A 69 13.80 10.94 -13.13
CA ARG A 69 14.90 10.33 -12.38
C ARG A 69 16.10 10.14 -13.30
N GLU A 70 17.30 10.36 -12.77
CA GLU A 70 18.52 10.10 -13.52
C GLU A 70 18.64 8.60 -13.80
N VAL A 71 18.68 8.22 -15.08
CA VAL A 71 18.76 6.83 -15.51
C VAL A 71 20.21 6.42 -15.66
N HIS A 72 20.57 5.27 -15.09
CA HIS A 72 21.92 4.73 -15.12
C HIS A 72 21.97 3.38 -15.84
N PRO A 73 23.12 3.00 -16.42
CA PRO A 73 23.34 1.61 -16.80
C PRO A 73 23.07 0.66 -15.64
N GLU A 74 22.54 -0.51 -15.97
CA GLU A 74 22.05 -1.55 -15.06
C GLU A 74 20.75 -1.23 -14.32
N ASP A 75 20.18 -0.02 -14.43
CA ASP A 75 18.81 0.20 -13.97
C ASP A 75 17.88 -0.73 -14.76
N GLU A 76 16.82 -1.20 -14.12
CA GLU A 76 15.86 -2.09 -14.78
C GLU A 76 14.45 -1.61 -14.51
N PHE A 77 13.53 -2.01 -15.38
CA PHE A 77 12.13 -1.63 -15.23
C PHE A 77 11.20 -2.71 -15.75
N ILE A 78 10.09 -2.87 -15.06
CA ILE A 78 8.97 -3.72 -15.46
C ILE A 78 7.90 -2.77 -15.98
N ALA A 79 7.68 -2.79 -17.30
CA ALA A 79 6.71 -1.94 -17.97
C ALA A 79 5.26 -2.28 -17.57
N GLY A 80 4.32 -1.41 -17.93
CA GLY A 80 2.89 -1.62 -17.67
C GLY A 80 2.36 -2.94 -18.23
N ASN A 81 2.94 -3.45 -19.33
CA ASN A 81 2.62 -4.74 -19.94
C ASN A 81 3.40 -5.94 -19.35
N ASN A 82 4.01 -5.77 -18.18
CA ASN A 82 4.78 -6.79 -17.43
C ASN A 82 6.09 -7.25 -18.07
N ARG A 83 6.50 -6.69 -19.22
CA ARG A 83 7.83 -6.94 -19.79
C ARG A 83 8.92 -6.29 -18.94
N HIS A 84 9.98 -7.05 -18.69
CA HIS A 84 11.13 -6.62 -17.89
C HIS A 84 12.31 -6.28 -18.78
N TYR A 85 12.88 -5.09 -18.60
CA TYR A 85 14.04 -4.63 -19.36
C TYR A 85 15.14 -4.13 -18.43
N ARG A 86 16.39 -4.17 -18.89
CA ARG A 86 17.55 -3.56 -18.24
C ARG A 86 18.22 -2.56 -19.17
N VAL A 87 18.58 -1.39 -18.64
CA VAL A 87 19.34 -0.36 -19.33
C VAL A 87 20.78 -0.83 -19.52
N GLU A 88 21.23 -0.92 -20.77
CA GLU A 88 22.61 -1.31 -21.11
C GLU A 88 23.54 -0.09 -21.24
N ARG A 89 23.01 1.02 -21.76
CA ARG A 89 23.76 2.26 -21.97
C ARG A 89 22.86 3.48 -21.93
N VAL A 90 23.47 4.63 -21.66
CA VAL A 90 22.82 5.94 -21.61
C VAL A 90 23.63 6.93 -22.44
N GLU A 91 22.98 7.65 -23.35
CA GLU A 91 23.58 8.69 -24.19
C GLU A 91 22.73 9.96 -24.11
N GLY A 92 23.27 11.01 -23.51
CA GLY A 92 22.48 12.20 -23.17
C GLY A 92 21.28 11.82 -22.28
N ASN A 93 20.08 12.19 -22.70
CA ASN A 93 18.83 11.86 -22.00
C ASN A 93 18.11 10.65 -22.63
N THR A 94 18.82 9.80 -23.37
CA THR A 94 18.26 8.57 -23.95
C THR A 94 18.95 7.35 -23.34
N ALA A 95 18.17 6.47 -22.73
CA ALA A 95 18.62 5.20 -22.19
C ALA A 95 18.16 4.07 -23.12
N TYR A 96 19.07 3.15 -23.43
CA TYR A 96 18.80 2.03 -24.31
C TYR A 96 18.73 0.76 -23.47
N ALA A 97 17.58 0.10 -23.53
CA ALA A 97 17.26 -1.03 -22.69
C ALA A 97 17.04 -2.30 -23.51
N LYS A 98 17.48 -3.41 -22.93
CA LYS A 98 17.33 -4.75 -23.47
C LYS A 98 16.27 -5.52 -22.70
N LEU A 99 15.44 -6.27 -23.41
CA LEU A 99 14.47 -7.16 -22.81
C LEU A 99 15.16 -8.31 -22.05
N LEU A 100 14.82 -8.47 -20.78
CA LEU A 100 15.26 -9.57 -19.93
C LEU A 100 14.21 -10.68 -19.82
N MET A 101 12.93 -10.32 -19.77
CA MET A 101 11.83 -11.27 -19.57
C MET A 101 10.53 -10.76 -20.17
N GLU A 102 9.79 -11.64 -20.85
CA GLU A 102 8.50 -11.31 -21.45
C GLU A 102 7.40 -11.00 -20.43
N ASN A 103 7.41 -11.68 -19.28
CA ASN A 103 6.46 -11.43 -18.20
C ASN A 103 7.08 -11.64 -16.82
N ALA A 104 7.38 -10.51 -16.17
CA ALA A 104 8.00 -10.43 -14.85
C ALA A 104 7.10 -10.87 -13.68
N LEU A 105 5.79 -10.99 -13.93
CA LEU A 105 4.75 -11.34 -12.96
C LEU A 105 4.14 -12.73 -13.19
N SER A 106 4.66 -13.50 -14.15
CA SER A 106 4.13 -14.82 -14.53
C SER A 106 3.93 -15.78 -13.34
N ASP A 107 4.79 -15.74 -12.32
CA ASP A 107 4.66 -16.57 -11.11
C ASP A 107 3.54 -16.11 -10.16
N LEU A 108 3.11 -14.85 -10.27
CA LEU A 108 2.04 -14.24 -9.48
C LEU A 108 0.69 -14.31 -10.21
N GLU A 109 0.71 -14.43 -11.54
CA GLU A 109 -0.46 -14.61 -12.39
C GLU A 109 -0.95 -16.07 -12.32
N GLY A 110 -2.23 -16.30 -11.97
CA GLY A 110 -2.84 -17.64 -11.97
C GLY A 110 -2.62 -18.50 -10.72
N ASN A 111 -1.84 -18.05 -9.74
CA ASN A 111 -1.60 -18.75 -8.46
C ASN A 111 -2.12 -17.97 -7.23
N LEU A 112 -3.37 -17.52 -7.30
CA LEU A 112 -4.13 -17.17 -6.10
C LEU A 112 -5.26 -18.17 -5.87
N PRO A 113 -4.99 -19.39 -5.37
CA PRO A 113 -5.95 -19.98 -4.45
C PRO A 113 -6.19 -18.93 -3.35
N ALA A 114 -7.44 -18.55 -3.11
CA ALA A 114 -7.85 -17.68 -2.00
C ALA A 114 -7.36 -18.19 -0.62
N THR A 115 -6.76 -19.37 -0.59
CA THR A 115 -6.19 -20.10 0.54
C THR A 115 -4.65 -20.21 0.54
N ALA A 116 -3.91 -19.61 -0.42
CA ALA A 116 -2.44 -19.71 -0.50
C ALA A 116 -1.67 -18.46 0.00
N ILE A 117 -2.36 -17.46 0.58
CA ILE A 117 -1.70 -16.42 1.40
C ILE A 117 -1.18 -17.00 2.74
N THR A 118 -1.36 -18.30 2.96
CA THR A 118 -0.71 -19.06 4.04
C THR A 118 0.39 -19.96 3.50
N VAL A 119 1.46 -19.38 2.95
CA VAL A 119 2.75 -20.08 2.87
C VAL A 119 3.79 -19.32 3.69
N GLN A 120 4.25 -20.03 4.72
CA GLN A 120 5.38 -19.74 5.62
C GLN A 120 5.19 -18.60 6.63
N GLY A 121 4.63 -18.96 7.80
CA GLY A 121 5.22 -18.55 9.08
C GLY A 121 5.31 -17.06 9.42
N GLY A 122 4.70 -16.17 8.63
CA GLY A 122 4.51 -14.79 9.01
C GLY A 122 3.57 -14.74 10.18
N LYS A 123 4.07 -14.43 11.38
CA LYS A 123 3.23 -13.85 12.45
C LYS A 123 2.25 -12.89 11.79
N LYS A 124 0.98 -12.88 12.20
CA LYS A 124 0.12 -11.69 12.03
C LYS A 124 1.03 -10.50 12.31
N HIS A 125 1.32 -9.68 11.30
CA HIS A 125 2.13 -8.49 11.52
C HIS A 125 1.38 -7.72 12.59
N GLY A 126 2.07 -7.38 13.68
CA GLY A 126 1.42 -6.97 14.92
C GLY A 126 0.59 -5.68 14.80
N ASN A 127 0.52 -5.08 13.62
CA ASN A 127 -0.20 -3.87 13.35
C ASN A 127 -0.70 -3.82 11.89
N ASP A 128 -2.02 -3.71 11.69
CA ASP A 128 -2.66 -3.40 10.40
C ASP A 128 -2.50 -1.90 10.04
N LEU A 129 -1.31 -1.35 10.31
CA LEU A 129 -0.97 0.05 10.17
C LEU A 129 -0.19 0.30 8.90
N ILE A 130 -0.63 1.29 8.12
CA ILE A 130 0.11 1.84 6.99
C ILE A 130 0.70 3.18 7.40
N ALA A 131 2.02 3.34 7.21
CA ALA A 131 2.70 4.61 7.42
C ALA A 131 2.93 5.31 6.08
N MET A 132 2.70 6.62 6.03
CA MET A 132 2.82 7.43 4.81
C MET A 132 3.56 8.73 5.10
N TYR A 133 4.36 9.20 4.16
CA TYR A 133 5.08 10.46 4.20
C TYR A 133 5.43 10.93 2.77
N HIS A 134 6.10 12.08 2.68
CA HIS A 134 6.61 12.64 1.42
C HIS A 134 8.05 13.06 1.60
N THR A 135 8.98 12.54 0.80
CA THR A 135 10.33 13.09 0.74
C THR A 135 10.34 14.47 0.06
N HIS A 136 9.56 14.66 -1.00
CA HIS A 136 9.48 15.94 -1.71
C HIS A 136 8.14 16.64 -1.41
N SER A 137 8.13 17.40 -0.32
CA SER A 137 6.93 18.08 0.19
C SER A 137 6.44 19.26 -0.66
N ALA A 138 7.24 19.73 -1.62
CA ALA A 138 6.88 20.86 -2.48
C ALA A 138 6.09 20.45 -3.72
N GLU A 139 6.13 19.18 -4.11
CA GLU A 139 5.55 18.69 -5.36
C GLU A 139 4.07 19.05 -5.50
N SER A 140 3.74 19.73 -6.59
CA SER A 140 2.41 20.27 -6.92
C SER A 140 2.07 20.09 -8.39
N TYR A 141 0.80 20.29 -8.74
CA TYR A 141 0.26 20.04 -10.07
C TYR A 141 -0.13 21.35 -10.73
N VAL A 142 0.52 21.70 -11.84
CA VAL A 142 0.38 22.99 -12.52
C VAL A 142 -1.09 23.34 -12.82
N PRO A 143 -1.94 22.46 -13.38
CA PRO A 143 -3.30 22.82 -13.76
C PRO A 143 -4.20 23.23 -12.58
N THR A 144 -4.03 22.62 -11.42
CA THR A 144 -4.92 22.82 -10.26
C THR A 144 -4.30 23.68 -9.16
N ASP A 145 -2.98 23.66 -9.04
CA ASP A 145 -2.24 24.34 -7.97
C ASP A 145 -1.57 25.63 -8.47
N GLY A 146 -1.55 25.83 -9.79
CA GLY A 146 -0.98 27.01 -10.45
C GLY A 146 0.53 27.00 -10.59
N THR A 147 1.21 26.02 -10.00
CA THR A 147 2.67 25.84 -10.03
C THR A 147 3.02 24.37 -9.83
N ASP A 148 4.19 23.96 -10.30
CA ASP A 148 4.76 22.63 -10.09
C ASP A 148 5.33 22.48 -8.66
N SER A 149 5.71 23.58 -8.00
CA SER A 149 6.32 23.55 -6.66
C SER A 149 5.71 24.59 -5.71
N ILE A 150 5.27 24.15 -4.53
CA ILE A 150 4.82 24.98 -3.40
C ILE A 150 5.59 24.53 -2.14
N PRO A 151 6.70 25.18 -1.77
CA PRO A 151 7.57 24.74 -0.68
C PRO A 151 6.83 24.42 0.62
N GLY A 152 6.97 23.17 1.09
CA GLY A 152 6.40 22.67 2.33
C GLY A 152 4.87 22.49 2.33
N ASN A 153 4.17 22.84 1.25
CA ASN A 153 2.72 22.77 1.15
C ASN A 153 2.27 22.37 -0.26
N GLY A 154 2.97 21.40 -0.86
CA GLY A 154 2.72 20.92 -2.19
C GLY A 154 1.33 20.29 -2.36
N GLY A 155 0.81 20.33 -3.59
CA GLY A 155 -0.42 19.65 -3.97
C GLY A 155 -0.39 18.14 -3.69
N ILE A 156 0.81 17.54 -3.65
CA ILE A 156 1.01 16.12 -3.34
C ILE A 156 0.41 15.72 -1.98
N TYR A 157 0.32 16.64 -1.02
CA TYR A 157 -0.33 16.35 0.26
C TYR A 157 -1.81 15.97 0.10
N LYS A 158 -2.53 16.55 -0.86
CA LYS A 158 -3.94 16.20 -1.09
C LYS A 158 -4.08 14.81 -1.72
N VAL A 159 -3.12 14.42 -2.56
CA VAL A 159 -3.03 13.05 -3.07
C VAL A 159 -2.78 12.06 -1.93
N GLY A 160 -1.86 12.38 -1.01
CA GLY A 160 -1.64 11.58 0.19
C GLY A 160 -2.86 11.52 1.12
N GLU A 161 -3.58 12.63 1.30
CA GLU A 161 -4.85 12.66 2.04
C GLU A 161 -5.88 11.72 1.42
N GLN A 162 -5.98 11.68 0.09
CA GLN A 162 -6.92 10.81 -0.61
C GLN A 162 -6.59 9.31 -0.41
N ILE A 163 -5.29 8.95 -0.43
CA ILE A 163 -4.86 7.58 -0.11
C ILE A 163 -5.24 7.23 1.33
N ALA A 164 -4.93 8.12 2.28
CA ALA A 164 -5.23 7.89 3.70
C ALA A 164 -6.74 7.71 3.93
N ALA A 165 -7.54 8.63 3.39
CA ALA A 165 -9.00 8.57 3.52
C ALA A 165 -9.57 7.28 2.93
N LYS A 166 -9.07 6.83 1.78
CA LYS A 166 -9.55 5.60 1.14
C LYS A 166 -9.17 4.34 1.92
N LEU A 167 -7.99 4.31 2.53
CA LEU A 167 -7.57 3.22 3.41
C LEU A 167 -8.41 3.19 4.71
N GLU A 168 -8.64 4.36 5.31
CA GLU A 168 -9.43 4.51 6.54
C GLU A 168 -10.90 4.14 6.33
N GLU A 169 -11.49 4.46 5.17
CA GLU A 169 -12.83 4.00 4.77
C GLU A 169 -12.96 2.47 4.86
N LYS A 170 -11.89 1.75 4.53
CA LYS A 170 -11.82 0.28 4.57
C LYS A 170 -11.47 -0.29 5.94
N GLY A 171 -11.36 0.57 6.96
CA GLY A 171 -11.02 0.22 8.34
C GLY A 171 -9.53 -0.03 8.58
N VAL A 172 -8.65 0.38 7.65
CA VAL A 172 -7.19 0.26 7.83
C VAL A 172 -6.69 1.42 8.68
N LYS A 173 -5.77 1.12 9.60
CA LYS A 173 -5.14 2.18 10.40
C LYS A 173 -4.09 2.88 9.55
N VAL A 174 -4.14 4.20 9.49
CA VAL A 174 -3.15 5.01 8.78
C VAL A 174 -2.45 5.95 9.75
N VAL A 175 -1.14 6.08 9.59
CA VAL A 175 -0.36 7.18 10.15
C VAL A 175 0.23 7.93 8.98
N TYR A 176 -0.27 9.14 8.76
CA TYR A 176 0.20 10.01 7.70
C TYR A 176 0.97 11.19 8.30
N ASP A 177 2.28 11.21 8.10
CA ASP A 177 3.16 12.27 8.57
C ASP A 177 3.34 13.33 7.49
N LYS A 178 2.98 14.59 7.82
CA LYS A 178 3.04 15.75 6.91
C LYS A 178 4.21 16.68 7.22
N THR A 179 5.23 16.20 7.92
CA THR A 179 6.44 16.98 8.17
C THR A 179 7.07 17.38 6.83
N PRO A 180 7.30 18.68 6.55
CA PRO A 180 7.93 19.11 5.30
C PRO A 180 9.44 18.82 5.32
N HIS A 181 9.99 18.47 4.16
CA HIS A 181 11.41 18.09 4.00
C HIS A 181 12.14 19.01 3.01
N GLU A 182 11.80 20.29 3.03
CA GLU A 182 12.38 21.32 2.18
C GLU A 182 13.88 21.55 2.41
N PRO A 183 14.63 22.02 1.40
CA PRO A 183 14.19 22.26 0.01
C PRO A 183 13.95 20.98 -0.81
N HIS A 184 13.37 21.08 -2.01
CA HIS A 184 13.30 19.97 -2.97
C HIS A 184 14.70 19.74 -3.58
N ASP A 185 15.50 18.92 -2.93
CA ASP A 185 16.83 18.50 -3.38
C ASP A 185 17.15 17.06 -2.96
N ALA A 186 18.32 16.57 -3.37
CA ALA A 186 18.85 15.27 -2.96
C ALA A 186 18.92 15.07 -1.43
N ASP A 187 19.22 16.13 -0.68
CA ASP A 187 19.30 16.10 0.78
C ASP A 187 17.92 15.94 1.45
N ALA A 188 16.82 16.09 0.69
CA ALA A 188 15.47 15.83 1.17
C ALA A 188 15.34 14.39 1.67
N TYR A 189 16.01 13.42 1.05
CA TYR A 189 16.03 12.02 1.52
C TYR A 189 16.67 11.88 2.90
N ARG A 190 17.73 12.64 3.20
CA ARG A 190 18.33 12.67 4.55
C ARG A 190 17.38 13.27 5.57
N ARG A 191 16.65 14.33 5.21
CA ARG A 191 15.66 14.97 6.10
C ARG A 191 14.46 14.06 6.34
N SER A 192 13.91 13.48 5.28
CA SER A 192 12.75 12.59 5.32
C SER A 192 13.05 11.26 6.00
N ARG A 193 14.31 10.81 5.98
CA ARG A 193 14.76 9.64 6.74
C ARG A 193 14.44 9.74 8.22
N ARG A 194 14.59 10.92 8.84
CA ARG A 194 14.26 11.10 10.27
C ARG A 194 12.78 10.82 10.52
N THR A 195 11.91 11.37 9.67
CA THR A 195 10.46 11.12 9.70
C THR A 195 10.15 9.63 9.48
N ALA A 196 10.77 9.01 8.48
CA ALA A 196 10.61 7.58 8.19
C ALA A 196 11.04 6.70 9.38
N VAL A 197 12.15 7.03 10.05
CA VAL A 197 12.61 6.33 11.27
C VAL A 197 11.60 6.48 12.41
N GLU A 198 11.03 7.67 12.64
CA GLU A 198 9.96 7.86 13.64
C GLU A 198 8.71 7.06 13.29
N LEU A 199 8.32 7.00 12.03
CA LEU A 199 7.21 6.18 11.54
C LEU A 199 7.46 4.68 11.80
N MET A 200 8.69 4.21 11.56
CA MET A 200 9.06 2.81 11.80
C MET A 200 8.95 2.37 13.26
N LYS A 201 9.07 3.30 14.23
CA LYS A 201 8.84 2.99 15.66
C LYS A 201 7.40 2.54 15.95
N LYS A 202 6.45 2.86 15.06
CA LYS A 202 5.05 2.43 15.15
C LYS A 202 4.82 1.02 14.58
N ALA A 203 5.89 0.36 14.11
CA ALA A 203 5.89 -0.97 13.50
C ALA A 203 4.80 -1.14 12.42
N PRO A 204 4.80 -0.30 11.37
CA PRO A 204 3.81 -0.38 10.30
C PRO A 204 3.99 -1.66 9.47
N ALA A 205 2.90 -2.15 8.87
CA ALA A 205 2.90 -3.26 7.91
C ALA A 205 3.59 -2.88 6.58
N THR A 206 3.54 -1.59 6.22
CA THR A 206 4.26 -0.99 5.09
C THR A 206 4.48 0.49 5.33
N ILE A 207 5.53 1.04 4.71
CA ILE A 207 5.79 2.48 4.66
C ILE A 207 5.78 2.94 3.20
N ILE A 208 5.09 4.04 2.91
CA ILE A 208 4.88 4.56 1.55
C ILE A 208 5.41 5.99 1.48
N ASP A 209 6.35 6.23 0.57
CA ASP A 209 6.81 7.57 0.18
C ASP A 209 6.06 8.00 -1.09
N ILE A 210 5.34 9.12 -1.02
CA ILE A 210 4.39 9.50 -2.06
C ILE A 210 4.91 10.70 -2.83
N HIS A 211 5.01 10.56 -4.14
CA HIS A 211 5.52 11.55 -5.06
C HIS A 211 4.61 11.73 -6.27
N ARG A 212 4.96 12.69 -7.14
CA ARG A 212 4.60 12.75 -8.56
C ARG A 212 5.84 12.83 -9.42
N ASP A 213 5.76 12.36 -10.67
CA ASP A 213 6.84 12.49 -11.65
C ASP A 213 6.92 13.94 -12.19
N GLY A 214 8.00 14.27 -12.90
CA GLY A 214 8.22 15.59 -13.51
C GLY A 214 8.23 15.60 -15.05
N VAL A 215 7.83 14.50 -15.68
CA VAL A 215 7.81 14.36 -17.14
C VAL A 215 6.73 15.29 -17.72
N PRO A 216 7.05 16.21 -18.65
CA PRO A 216 6.10 17.23 -19.10
C PRO A 216 4.97 16.68 -19.99
N ASP A 217 5.09 15.43 -20.44
CA ASP A 217 4.09 14.75 -21.28
C ASP A 217 2.84 14.41 -20.47
N LEU A 218 1.78 15.20 -20.68
CA LEU A 218 0.49 15.07 -20.01
C LEU A 218 -0.13 13.68 -20.18
N ASP A 219 -0.04 13.13 -21.40
CA ASP A 219 -0.72 11.88 -21.76
C ASP A 219 0.04 10.66 -21.25
N PHE A 220 1.31 10.83 -20.88
CA PHE A 220 2.16 9.73 -20.45
C PHE A 220 1.62 9.00 -19.24
N TYR A 221 1.05 9.74 -18.28
CA TYR A 221 0.42 9.19 -17.09
C TYR A 221 -1.10 9.10 -17.17
N TYR A 222 -1.76 9.76 -18.11
CA TYR A 222 -3.21 9.68 -18.23
C TYR A 222 -3.68 8.27 -18.61
N ASN A 223 -4.80 7.83 -18.03
CA ASN A 223 -5.51 6.65 -18.50
C ASN A 223 -7.00 6.70 -18.08
N ASN A 224 -7.83 5.87 -18.72
CA ASN A 224 -9.18 5.58 -18.26
C ASN A 224 -9.24 4.16 -17.68
N VAL A 225 -9.50 4.06 -16.37
CA VAL A 225 -9.49 2.80 -15.62
C VAL A 225 -10.87 2.60 -15.01
N VAL A 226 -11.54 1.50 -15.37
CA VAL A 226 -12.91 1.17 -14.92
C VAL A 226 -13.90 2.32 -15.17
N GLY A 227 -13.78 3.00 -16.33
CA GLY A 227 -14.66 4.09 -16.72
C GLY A 227 -14.38 5.43 -16.04
N GLN A 228 -13.32 5.52 -15.23
CA GLN A 228 -12.89 6.74 -14.55
C GLN A 228 -11.57 7.24 -15.13
N ASP A 229 -11.50 8.54 -15.41
CA ASP A 229 -10.26 9.20 -15.78
C ASP A 229 -9.35 9.33 -14.55
N VAL A 230 -8.11 8.86 -14.71
CA VAL A 230 -7.10 8.80 -13.65
C VAL A 230 -5.72 9.17 -14.19
N THR A 231 -4.79 9.47 -13.30
CA THR A 231 -3.38 9.25 -13.59
C THR A 231 -2.96 7.85 -13.15
N LYS A 232 -2.01 7.28 -13.88
CA LYS A 232 -1.34 6.04 -13.53
C LYS A 232 -0.40 6.25 -12.34
N VAL A 233 -0.07 5.15 -11.68
CA VAL A 233 0.89 5.11 -10.57
C VAL A 233 2.14 4.35 -11.01
N ARG A 234 3.33 4.94 -10.89
CA ARG A 234 4.60 4.22 -10.99
C ARG A 234 5.04 3.77 -9.60
N LEU A 235 5.59 2.57 -9.52
CA LEU A 235 6.27 2.06 -8.33
C LEU A 235 7.79 2.21 -8.51
N VAL A 236 8.51 2.70 -7.51
CA VAL A 236 9.97 2.87 -7.57
C VAL A 236 10.64 2.04 -6.50
N VAL A 237 11.65 1.26 -6.88
CA VAL A 237 12.45 0.42 -5.98
C VAL A 237 13.92 0.79 -6.10
N GLY A 238 14.54 1.15 -4.98
CA GLY A 238 15.96 1.42 -4.91
C GLY A 238 16.79 0.15 -5.07
N ARG A 239 17.83 0.22 -5.89
CA ARG A 239 18.79 -0.87 -6.11
C ARG A 239 19.90 -0.92 -5.05
N GLN A 240 20.11 0.17 -4.30
CA GLN A 240 21.20 0.33 -3.33
C GLN A 240 20.70 0.25 -1.88
N ASN A 241 19.97 -0.81 -1.55
CA ASN A 241 19.58 -1.14 -0.18
C ASN A 241 19.53 -2.66 0.02
N GLN A 242 19.79 -3.13 1.25
CA GLN A 242 19.80 -4.56 1.59
C GLN A 242 18.42 -5.24 1.46
N ASN A 243 17.34 -4.45 1.44
CA ASN A 243 15.98 -4.94 1.30
C ASN A 243 15.50 -5.00 -0.16
N MET A 244 16.36 -4.67 -1.14
CA MET A 244 15.95 -4.46 -2.54
C MET A 244 15.09 -5.61 -3.06
N GLN A 245 15.51 -6.87 -2.84
CA GLN A 245 14.77 -8.02 -3.35
C GLN A 245 13.39 -8.17 -2.69
N SER A 246 13.30 -7.89 -1.38
CA SER A 246 12.03 -7.93 -0.64
C SER A 246 11.10 -6.80 -1.09
N ASN A 247 11.63 -5.59 -1.27
CA ASN A 247 10.87 -4.43 -1.76
C ASN A 247 10.43 -4.62 -3.21
N LEU A 248 11.25 -5.21 -4.07
CA LEU A 248 10.88 -5.58 -5.44
C LEU A 248 9.77 -6.63 -5.46
N ASN A 249 9.88 -7.68 -4.63
CA ASN A 249 8.83 -8.68 -4.52
C ASN A 249 7.52 -8.07 -4.03
N PHE A 250 7.59 -7.15 -3.06
CA PHE A 250 6.42 -6.41 -2.59
C PHE A 250 5.82 -5.52 -3.69
N ALA A 251 6.64 -4.78 -4.45
CA ALA A 251 6.19 -3.99 -5.59
C ALA A 251 5.52 -4.85 -6.67
N LYS A 252 6.06 -6.03 -6.97
CA LYS A 252 5.46 -7.01 -7.89
C LYS A 252 4.11 -7.53 -7.38
N GLN A 253 3.96 -7.78 -6.08
CA GLN A 253 2.69 -8.16 -5.47
C GLN A 253 1.65 -7.05 -5.57
N ILE A 254 2.05 -5.79 -5.33
CA ILE A 254 1.20 -4.61 -5.53
C ILE A 254 0.76 -4.54 -6.99
N LYS A 255 1.71 -4.59 -7.93
CA LYS A 255 1.40 -4.52 -9.36
C LYS A 255 0.47 -5.64 -9.79
N ALA A 256 0.75 -6.89 -9.43
CA ALA A 256 -0.10 -8.03 -9.81
C ALA A 256 -1.54 -7.86 -9.27
N LYS A 257 -1.71 -7.37 -8.04
CA LYS A 257 -3.03 -7.13 -7.46
C LYS A 257 -3.76 -5.96 -8.13
N LEU A 258 -3.04 -4.89 -8.48
CA LEU A 258 -3.60 -3.76 -9.21
C LEU A 258 -3.94 -4.13 -10.67
N ASP A 259 -3.14 -4.96 -11.33
CA ASP A 259 -3.46 -5.47 -12.67
C ASP A 259 -4.74 -6.33 -12.65
N GLU A 260 -4.99 -7.06 -11.55
CA GLU A 260 -6.22 -7.84 -11.34
C GLU A 260 -7.46 -6.96 -11.13
N TYR A 261 -7.36 -5.91 -10.31
CA TYR A 261 -8.52 -5.08 -9.92
C TYR A 261 -8.75 -3.90 -10.88
N TYR A 262 -7.65 -3.31 -11.35
CA TYR A 262 -7.59 -2.03 -12.06
C TYR A 262 -6.57 -2.08 -13.21
N PRO A 263 -6.79 -2.95 -14.22
CA PRO A 263 -5.85 -3.13 -15.31
C PRO A 263 -5.55 -1.80 -16.01
N GLY A 264 -4.26 -1.50 -16.19
CA GLY A 264 -3.79 -0.26 -16.80
C GLY A 264 -3.54 0.89 -15.82
N LEU A 265 -3.78 0.72 -14.52
CA LEU A 265 -3.49 1.74 -13.51
C LEU A 265 -1.99 1.89 -13.20
N VAL A 266 -1.23 0.79 -13.23
CA VAL A 266 0.19 0.82 -12.90
C VAL A 266 1.00 1.14 -14.16
N GLN A 267 1.73 2.25 -14.13
CA GLN A 267 2.65 2.65 -15.20
C GLN A 267 3.79 1.63 -15.37
N GLY A 268 4.33 1.16 -14.25
CA GLY A 268 5.40 0.17 -14.21
C GLY A 268 6.08 0.14 -12.84
N ILE A 269 7.10 -0.71 -12.72
CA ILE A 269 8.05 -0.73 -11.60
C ILE A 269 9.39 -0.28 -12.13
N PHE A 270 9.91 0.84 -11.64
CA PHE A 270 11.25 1.33 -11.99
C PHE A 270 12.23 0.96 -10.87
N MET A 271 13.23 0.15 -11.19
CA MET A 271 14.31 -0.17 -10.26
C MET A 271 15.48 0.77 -10.52
N ALA A 272 15.52 1.84 -9.73
CA ALA A 272 16.45 2.94 -9.89
C ALA A 272 17.70 2.77 -9.02
N LYS A 273 18.84 3.27 -9.49
CA LYS A 273 20.03 3.43 -8.67
C LYS A 273 19.75 4.42 -7.53
N GLY A 274 19.79 3.93 -6.29
CA GLY A 274 19.52 4.72 -5.10
C GLY A 274 18.92 3.87 -3.98
N ASN A 275 18.75 4.48 -2.81
CA ASN A 275 18.17 3.83 -1.63
C ASN A 275 16.71 4.25 -1.41
N TYR A 276 16.41 5.55 -1.47
CA TYR A 276 15.07 6.11 -1.25
C TYR A 276 14.48 5.76 0.14
N ASN A 277 15.32 5.66 1.17
CA ASN A 277 14.97 5.19 2.52
C ASN A 277 14.36 3.77 2.59
N GLN A 278 14.51 2.98 1.52
CA GLN A 278 13.93 1.64 1.43
C GLN A 278 14.73 0.58 2.20
N ASP A 279 15.93 0.93 2.68
CA ASP A 279 16.67 0.12 3.64
C ASP A 279 15.99 0.02 5.01
N LEU A 280 15.07 0.92 5.36
CA LEU A 280 14.40 0.93 6.66
C LEU A 280 13.39 -0.21 6.84
N SER A 281 12.85 -0.76 5.75
CA SER A 281 11.82 -1.81 5.80
C SER A 281 11.86 -2.71 4.55
N PRO A 282 11.60 -4.03 4.69
CA PRO A 282 11.43 -4.96 3.56
C PRO A 282 10.07 -4.82 2.84
N ARG A 283 9.23 -3.89 3.30
CA ARG A 283 7.98 -3.44 2.67
C ARG A 283 7.95 -1.91 2.65
N SER A 284 9.01 -1.33 2.10
CA SER A 284 9.06 0.10 1.78
C SER A 284 8.82 0.27 0.29
N ILE A 285 8.02 1.26 -0.08
CA ILE A 285 7.76 1.57 -1.49
C ILE A 285 7.67 3.08 -1.72
N LEU A 286 8.26 3.55 -2.81
CA LEU A 286 8.04 4.88 -3.33
C LEU A 286 7.03 4.78 -4.47
N ILE A 287 6.06 5.68 -4.51
CA ILE A 287 5.09 5.77 -5.61
C ILE A 287 5.13 7.15 -6.26
N GLU A 288 4.97 7.20 -7.58
CA GLU A 288 4.75 8.44 -8.33
C GLU A 288 3.33 8.41 -8.89
N VAL A 289 2.51 9.38 -8.51
CA VAL A 289 1.09 9.45 -8.90
C VAL A 289 0.92 10.52 -9.96
N GLY A 290 0.97 10.11 -11.23
CA GLY A 290 0.98 11.05 -12.34
C GLY A 290 2.23 11.93 -12.41
N THR A 291 2.09 13.06 -13.08
CA THR A 291 3.15 14.06 -13.26
C THR A 291 2.63 15.50 -13.06
N HIS A 292 3.54 16.47 -12.91
CA HIS A 292 3.21 17.88 -12.60
C HIS A 292 2.27 18.54 -13.60
N THR A 293 2.20 18.06 -14.85
CA THR A 293 1.29 18.61 -15.87
C THR A 293 -0.11 18.05 -15.77
N ASN A 294 -0.34 16.96 -15.03
CA ASN A 294 -1.68 16.40 -14.84
C ASN A 294 -2.53 17.27 -13.90
N ASP A 295 -3.85 17.18 -14.07
CA ASP A 295 -4.80 17.70 -13.08
C ASP A 295 -4.70 16.86 -11.79
N ARG A 296 -4.50 17.51 -10.63
CA ARG A 296 -4.36 16.79 -9.35
C ARG A 296 -5.58 15.91 -9.03
N ASN A 297 -6.79 16.29 -9.43
CA ASN A 297 -7.97 15.49 -9.15
C ASN A 297 -7.91 14.13 -9.87
N LEU A 298 -7.29 14.06 -11.05
CA LEU A 298 -7.03 12.78 -11.73
C LEU A 298 -5.97 11.94 -10.98
N ALA A 299 -4.99 12.61 -10.37
CA ALA A 299 -4.02 11.95 -9.49
C ALA A 299 -4.67 11.42 -8.20
N GLU A 300 -5.55 12.20 -7.57
CA GLU A 300 -6.38 11.76 -6.45
C GLU A 300 -7.24 10.54 -6.82
N ASN A 301 -7.83 10.51 -8.02
CA ASN A 301 -8.58 9.36 -8.51
C ASN A 301 -7.69 8.10 -8.65
N GLY A 302 -6.53 8.22 -9.30
CA GLY A 302 -5.58 7.10 -9.45
C GLY A 302 -5.06 6.61 -8.10
N ALA A 303 -4.76 7.53 -7.19
CA ALA A 303 -4.34 7.25 -5.83
C ALA A 303 -5.41 6.52 -5.01
N ALA A 304 -6.70 6.86 -5.20
CA ALA A 304 -7.80 6.15 -4.57
C ALA A 304 -7.90 4.69 -5.03
N LEU A 305 -7.75 4.42 -6.34
CA LEU A 305 -7.73 3.06 -6.86
C LEU A 305 -6.49 2.27 -6.38
N PHE A 306 -5.34 2.93 -6.32
CA PHE A 306 -4.14 2.36 -5.72
C PHE A 306 -4.40 1.93 -4.26
N ALA A 307 -4.91 2.85 -3.44
CA ALA A 307 -5.22 2.62 -2.04
C ALA A 307 -6.22 1.48 -1.82
N ASP A 308 -7.19 1.31 -2.72
CA ASP A 308 -8.20 0.26 -2.62
C ASP A 308 -7.60 -1.16 -2.61
N ALA A 309 -6.54 -1.39 -3.40
CA ALA A 309 -5.93 -2.72 -3.54
C ALA A 309 -4.92 -3.07 -2.42
N ILE A 310 -4.30 -2.07 -1.78
CA ILE A 310 -3.22 -2.28 -0.80
C ILE A 310 -3.60 -3.20 0.38
N PRO A 311 -4.79 -3.11 0.99
CA PRO A 311 -5.16 -3.99 2.10
C PRO A 311 -5.11 -5.48 1.71
N ALA A 312 -5.52 -5.81 0.49
CA ALA A 312 -5.48 -7.18 -0.03
C ALA A 312 -4.05 -7.69 -0.21
N VAL A 313 -3.12 -6.84 -0.68
CA VAL A 313 -1.70 -7.16 -0.79
C VAL A 313 -1.08 -7.44 0.59
N LEU A 314 -1.48 -6.67 1.60
CA LEU A 314 -0.96 -6.78 2.97
C LEU A 314 -1.61 -7.91 3.78
N GLY A 315 -2.71 -8.50 3.28
CA GLY A 315 -3.51 -9.48 4.02
C GLY A 315 -4.31 -8.87 5.18
N ILE A 316 -4.58 -7.56 5.13
CA ILE A 316 -5.39 -6.86 6.13
C ILE A 316 -6.86 -7.17 5.84
N SER A 317 -7.55 -7.71 6.85
CA SER A 317 -8.98 -8.01 6.73
C SER A 317 -9.77 -6.71 6.79
N THR A 318 -10.28 -6.27 5.64
CA THR A 318 -11.22 -5.15 5.57
C THR A 318 -12.64 -5.66 5.82
N GLY A 319 -13.51 -4.84 6.40
CA GLY A 319 -14.91 -5.21 6.69
C GLY A 319 -15.81 -5.34 5.45
N GLU A 320 -15.26 -5.20 4.24
CA GLU A 320 -15.99 -5.16 2.98
C GLU A 320 -15.94 -6.49 2.23
N LYS A 321 -17.08 -6.86 1.63
CA LYS A 321 -17.15 -7.95 0.65
C LYS A 321 -16.47 -7.46 -0.63
N THR A 322 -15.40 -8.14 -1.03
CA THR A 322 -14.66 -7.88 -2.26
C THR A 322 -15.63 -7.72 -3.45
N PRO A 323 -15.48 -6.70 -4.31
CA PRO A 323 -16.28 -6.61 -5.53
C PRO A 323 -16.05 -7.87 -6.37
N ALA A 324 -17.13 -8.50 -6.82
CA ALA A 324 -17.01 -9.61 -7.75
C ALA A 324 -16.38 -9.10 -9.06
N PRO A 325 -15.46 -9.86 -9.67
CA PRO A 325 -14.92 -9.49 -10.98
C PRO A 325 -16.05 -9.31 -11.99
N PRO A 326 -15.91 -8.41 -12.98
CA PRO A 326 -16.93 -8.19 -13.99
C PRO A 326 -17.27 -9.51 -14.68
N ILE A 327 -18.54 -9.90 -14.65
CA ILE A 327 -19.02 -11.04 -15.43
C ILE A 327 -19.02 -10.61 -16.89
N ASP A 328 -18.06 -11.10 -17.66
CA ASP A 328 -18.01 -10.93 -19.11
C ASP A 328 -19.23 -11.62 -19.73
N THR A 329 -20.19 -10.83 -20.20
CA THR A 329 -21.47 -11.33 -20.75
C THR A 329 -21.37 -11.48 -22.26
N ASN A 330 -20.43 -12.32 -22.71
CA ASN A 330 -20.43 -12.80 -24.09
C ASN A 330 -21.48 -13.93 -24.25
N PRO A 331 -22.46 -13.85 -25.20
CA PRO A 331 -23.56 -14.81 -25.29
C PRO A 331 -23.18 -16.24 -25.73
N GLY A 332 -21.89 -16.56 -25.84
CA GLY A 332 -21.39 -17.87 -26.26
C GLY A 332 -21.14 -18.86 -25.14
N ASP A 333 -21.09 -18.43 -23.87
CA ASP A 333 -20.47 -19.22 -22.79
C ASP A 333 -21.44 -19.71 -21.69
N SER A 334 -22.75 -19.69 -21.96
CA SER A 334 -23.74 -20.24 -21.02
C SER A 334 -23.58 -21.76 -20.79
N LYS A 335 -22.92 -22.48 -21.71
CA LYS A 335 -22.70 -23.93 -21.62
C LYS A 335 -21.63 -24.33 -20.60
N SER A 336 -20.62 -23.49 -20.35
CA SER A 336 -19.56 -23.77 -19.37
C SER A 336 -20.06 -23.61 -17.94
N LEU A 337 -20.91 -22.60 -17.70
CA LEU A 337 -21.55 -22.38 -16.40
C LEU A 337 -22.51 -23.53 -16.03
N TRP A 338 -23.32 -24.03 -16.99
CA TRP A 338 -24.17 -25.19 -16.75
C TRP A 338 -23.35 -26.47 -16.47
N TRP A 339 -22.19 -26.62 -17.12
CA TRP A 339 -21.29 -27.75 -16.85
C TRP A 339 -20.64 -27.66 -15.46
N LEU A 340 -20.23 -26.47 -15.00
CA LEU A 340 -19.70 -26.28 -13.65
C LEU A 340 -20.76 -26.53 -12.57
N ILE A 341 -22.00 -26.07 -12.78
CA ILE A 341 -23.13 -26.36 -11.88
C ILE A 341 -23.41 -27.87 -11.87
N ALA A 342 -23.39 -28.53 -13.03
CA ALA A 342 -23.60 -29.97 -13.12
C ALA A 342 -22.50 -30.76 -12.39
N ILE A 343 -21.23 -30.38 -12.56
CA ILE A 343 -20.09 -31.00 -11.87
C ILE A 343 -20.21 -30.80 -10.35
N ALA A 344 -20.57 -29.60 -9.89
CA ALA A 344 -20.77 -29.32 -8.48
C ALA A 344 -21.93 -30.13 -7.87
N LEU A 345 -23.04 -30.29 -8.60
CA LEU A 345 -24.18 -31.10 -8.16
C LEU A 345 -23.84 -32.60 -8.12
N ILE A 346 -23.12 -33.11 -9.13
CA ILE A 346 -22.67 -34.50 -9.18
C ILE A 346 -21.67 -34.77 -8.06
N GLY A 347 -20.66 -33.90 -7.89
CA GLY A 347 -19.66 -34.02 -6.83
C GLY A 347 -20.26 -33.93 -5.43
N GLY A 348 -21.15 -32.98 -5.20
CA GLY A 348 -21.89 -32.83 -3.94
C GLY A 348 -22.80 -34.04 -3.65
N GLY A 349 -23.48 -34.56 -4.67
CA GLY A 349 -24.29 -35.77 -4.56
C GLY A 349 -23.46 -37.01 -4.22
N LEU A 350 -22.32 -37.20 -4.89
CA LEU A 350 -21.40 -38.32 -4.64
C LEU A 350 -20.78 -38.23 -3.23
N PHE A 351 -20.36 -37.04 -2.82
CA PHE A 351 -19.81 -36.78 -1.49
C PHE A 351 -20.84 -37.08 -0.40
N LEU A 352 -22.09 -36.65 -0.57
CA LEU A 352 -23.17 -36.95 0.38
C LEU A 352 -23.47 -38.45 0.45
N LEU A 353 -23.42 -39.16 -0.68
CA LEU A 353 -23.62 -40.61 -0.73
C LEU A 353 -22.51 -41.39 -0.02
N LEU A 354 -21.25 -41.01 -0.26
CA LEU A 354 -20.07 -41.61 0.40
C LEU A 354 -20.02 -41.26 1.89
N SER A 355 -20.41 -40.04 2.25
CA SER A 355 -20.46 -39.54 3.63
C SER A 355 -21.54 -40.22 4.47
N THR A 356 -22.68 -40.58 3.89
CA THR A 356 -23.82 -41.12 4.64
C THR A 356 -24.02 -42.62 4.44
N GLY A 357 -23.28 -43.24 3.52
CA GLY A 357 -23.33 -44.68 3.23
C GLY A 357 -24.69 -45.19 2.72
N SER A 358 -25.65 -44.30 2.44
CA SER A 358 -26.98 -44.65 1.93
C SER A 358 -27.71 -43.45 1.34
N ILE A 359 -28.53 -43.71 0.31
CA ILE A 359 -29.36 -42.71 -0.38
C ILE A 359 -30.37 -42.06 0.58
N LYS A 360 -30.97 -42.85 1.49
CA LYS A 360 -31.89 -42.32 2.52
C LYS A 360 -31.17 -41.38 3.51
N GLY A 361 -29.92 -41.65 3.85
CA GLY A 361 -29.10 -40.78 4.71
C GLY A 361 -28.76 -39.44 4.06
N SER A 362 -28.46 -39.44 2.75
CA SER A 362 -28.14 -38.22 1.99
C SER A 362 -29.36 -37.28 1.90
N ILE A 363 -30.56 -37.83 1.67
CA ILE A 363 -31.81 -37.07 1.63
C ILE A 363 -32.14 -36.46 3.01
N ASN A 364 -31.89 -37.20 4.10
CA ASN A 364 -32.13 -36.69 5.44
C ASN A 364 -31.15 -35.57 5.84
N LYS A 365 -29.85 -35.69 5.51
CA LYS A 365 -28.88 -34.60 5.73
C LYS A 365 -29.22 -33.35 4.91
N LEU A 366 -29.66 -33.52 3.65
CA LEU A 366 -30.03 -32.40 2.79
C LEU A 366 -31.26 -31.64 3.32
N LYS A 367 -32.28 -32.37 3.80
CA LYS A 367 -33.43 -31.76 4.47
C LYS A 367 -33.03 -31.02 5.75
N GLN A 368 -32.11 -31.59 6.53
CA GLN A 368 -31.64 -31.01 7.79
C GLN A 368 -30.82 -29.72 7.58
N PHE A 369 -30.07 -29.62 6.48
CA PHE A 369 -29.38 -28.40 6.06
C PHE A 369 -30.38 -27.32 5.62
N SER A 370 -31.37 -27.69 4.79
CA SER A 370 -32.38 -26.73 4.32
C SER A 370 -33.26 -26.17 5.44
N SER A 371 -33.54 -26.97 6.49
CA SER A 371 -34.43 -26.56 7.57
C SER A 371 -33.74 -25.80 8.70
N ARG A 372 -32.41 -25.92 8.86
CA ARG A 372 -31.67 -25.27 9.96
C ARG A 372 -31.02 -23.95 9.58
N GLU A 373 -30.71 -23.73 8.30
CA GLU A 373 -30.04 -22.50 7.86
C GLU A 373 -30.97 -21.48 7.19
N TRP A 374 -32.14 -21.87 6.67
CA TRP A 374 -33.11 -20.91 6.13
C TRP A 374 -33.96 -20.23 7.20
N SER A 375 -34.19 -20.87 8.35
CA SER A 375 -34.95 -20.29 9.46
C SER A 375 -34.18 -19.22 10.25
N SER A 376 -32.85 -19.15 10.10
CA SER A 376 -32.02 -18.10 10.69
C SER A 376 -31.79 -16.91 9.74
N PHE A 377 -32.03 -17.09 8.43
CA PHE A 377 -31.78 -16.08 7.40
C PHE A 377 -33.02 -15.28 6.97
N LEU A 378 -34.22 -15.83 7.14
CA LEU A 378 -35.49 -15.12 6.99
C LEU A 378 -36.22 -15.12 8.34
N GLY A 379 -36.03 -14.05 9.11
CA GLY A 379 -36.65 -13.87 10.42
C GLY A 379 -38.17 -14.10 10.37
N ASN A 380 -38.67 -14.86 11.34
CA ASN A 380 -40.07 -15.26 11.46
C ASN A 380 -40.97 -14.04 11.77
N PRO A 381 -41.98 -13.69 10.95
CA PRO A 381 -42.97 -12.68 11.32
C PRO A 381 -44.17 -13.32 12.04
N HIS A 382 -44.55 -12.71 13.17
CA HIS A 382 -45.82 -12.79 13.89
C HIS A 382 -46.18 -14.02 14.76
N THR A 383 -46.36 -13.73 16.06
CA THR A 383 -47.53 -14.04 16.91
C THR A 383 -47.47 -13.04 18.09
N SER A 384 -48.49 -12.35 18.60
CA SER A 384 -49.94 -12.33 18.42
C SER A 384 -50.47 -11.11 19.21
N LYS A 385 -51.32 -10.27 18.61
CA LYS A 385 -52.27 -9.41 19.34
C LYS A 385 -53.62 -10.14 19.30
N GLU A 386 -54.18 -10.48 20.46
CA GLU A 386 -55.60 -10.26 20.79
C GLU A 386 -55.98 -10.95 22.10
N THR A 387 -56.32 -10.12 23.10
CA THR A 387 -57.43 -10.24 24.07
C THR A 387 -57.44 -8.86 24.74
N GLY A 388 -58.46 -8.00 24.65
CA GLY A 388 -59.88 -8.24 24.84
C GLY A 388 -60.28 -7.49 26.11
N ASN A 389 -60.92 -6.32 25.96
CA ASN A 389 -61.40 -5.44 27.04
C ASN A 389 -62.40 -6.14 27.97
N ASN A 390 -62.26 -5.95 29.28
CA ASN A 390 -63.28 -5.42 30.22
C ASN A 390 -62.92 -5.81 31.66
N GLU A 391 -62.76 -4.82 32.55
CA GLU A 391 -63.56 -4.67 33.77
C GLU A 391 -63.04 -3.48 34.61
N GLN A 392 -63.96 -2.55 34.87
CA GLN A 392 -63.87 -1.56 35.95
C GLN A 392 -64.01 -2.31 37.29
N GLU A 393 -63.18 -2.00 38.29
CA GLU A 393 -63.61 -1.43 39.59
C GLU A 393 -62.54 -1.57 40.69
N ASN A 394 -62.43 -0.47 41.46
CA ASN A 394 -62.19 -0.41 42.90
C ASN A 394 -60.81 -0.75 43.53
N ARG A 395 -60.28 0.34 44.14
CA ARG A 395 -59.85 0.47 45.54
C ARG A 395 -58.38 0.27 45.92
N ASN A 396 -57.80 1.41 46.30
CA ASN A 396 -57.12 1.73 47.56
C ASN A 396 -55.92 0.90 48.06
N ASP A 397 -54.84 1.63 48.30
CA ASP A 397 -54.07 1.68 49.56
C ASP A 397 -53.98 0.39 50.39
N ARG A 398 -52.76 -0.18 50.47
CA ARG A 398 -51.94 -0.04 51.68
C ARG A 398 -50.58 -0.73 51.58
N ASP A 399 -49.62 -0.08 52.22
CA ASP A 399 -48.38 -0.61 52.80
C ASP A 399 -48.42 -2.09 53.20
N LYS A 400 -47.40 -2.84 52.79
CA LYS A 400 -46.38 -3.45 53.66
C LYS A 400 -45.31 -4.19 52.89
#